data_AF-A0A9D5HXY4-F1
#
_entry.id   AF-A0A9D5HXY4-F1
#
_cell.length_a   1.000
_cell.length_b   1.000
_cell.length_c   1.000
_cell.angle_alpha   90.00
_cell.angle_beta   90.00
_cell.angle_gamma   90.00
#
_symmetry.space_group_name_H-M   'P 1'
#
loop_
_entity.id
_entity.type
_entity.pdbx_description
1 polymer ?
#
loop_
_entity_poly.entity_id
_entity_poly.type
_entity_poly.pdbx_seq_one_letter_code
_entity_poly.pdbx_strand_id
1 'polypeptide(L)'
;MNEEIQFAVPTGTRKVIQIRDTKTNKLTIKENNILRLRACLSCRIILSDQQFYEGGCPNCTHLAMEYDRQKVNSCTTMSYKGMISMLKPSESWVARYNKLPNNIVPGCYAVSVSGDMLSDDEGNYNGEY
;
A
#
# COMPACT_ATOMS: atom_id res chain seq x y z
N MET A 1 -7.35 -20.02 -21.67
CA MET A 1 -8.01 -18.85 -21.07
C MET A 1 -6.91 -18.03 -20.43
N ASN A 2 -6.53 -16.91 -21.03
CA ASN A 2 -5.56 -16.00 -20.44
C ASN A 2 -6.30 -15.22 -19.36
N GLU A 3 -6.17 -15.65 -18.10
CA GLU A 3 -6.58 -14.80 -16.99
C GLU A 3 -5.65 -13.59 -16.99
N GLU A 4 -6.20 -12.42 -17.30
CA GLU A 4 -5.50 -11.16 -17.16
C GLU A 4 -5.12 -11.01 -15.68
N ILE A 5 -3.80 -11.09 -15.40
CA ILE A 5 -3.32 -10.96 -14.03
C ILE A 5 -3.54 -9.51 -13.61
N GLN A 6 -4.57 -9.25 -12.83
CA GLN A 6 -4.82 -7.92 -12.29
C GLN A 6 -3.83 -7.63 -11.16
N PHE A 7 -2.86 -6.75 -11.43
CA PHE A 7 -1.86 -6.34 -10.45
C PHE A 7 -2.35 -5.16 -9.61
N ALA A 8 -2.28 -5.30 -8.29
CA ALA A 8 -2.44 -4.20 -7.36
C ALA A 8 -1.14 -3.37 -7.31
N VAL A 9 -1.01 -2.44 -8.26
CA VAL A 9 0.16 -1.57 -8.40
C VAL A 9 -0.09 -0.24 -7.67
N PRO A 10 0.86 0.26 -6.87
CA PRO A 10 0.78 1.61 -6.33
C PRO A 10 0.80 2.65 -7.46
N THR A 11 -0.31 3.35 -7.68
CA THR A 11 -0.43 4.42 -8.67
C THR A 11 -0.35 5.78 -8.00
N GLY A 12 0.24 6.74 -8.72
CA GLY A 12 0.32 8.12 -8.27
C GLY A 12 -0.86 8.94 -8.73
N THR A 13 -1.30 9.87 -7.89
CA THR A 13 -2.10 11.01 -8.37
C THR A 13 -1.18 11.95 -9.11
N ARG A 14 -1.39 12.09 -10.43
CA ARG A 14 -0.65 13.05 -11.27
C ARG A 14 -0.96 14.47 -10.78
N LYS A 15 -0.01 15.11 -10.09
CA LYS A 15 -0.13 16.53 -9.73
C LYS A 15 0.67 17.39 -10.70
N VAL A 16 -0.04 18.26 -11.40
CA VAL A 16 0.52 19.30 -12.25
C VAL A 16 0.70 20.55 -11.39
N ILE A 17 1.94 20.92 -11.08
CA ILE A 17 2.21 22.14 -10.31
C ILE A 17 2.84 23.22 -11.19
N GLN A 18 2.45 24.46 -10.93
CA GLN A 18 3.06 25.63 -11.54
C GLN A 18 4.20 26.12 -10.62
N ILE A 19 5.43 26.02 -11.12
CA ILE A 19 6.62 26.50 -10.41
C ILE A 19 7.08 27.79 -11.08
N ARG A 20 7.29 28.83 -10.27
CA ARG A 20 7.89 30.08 -10.72
C ARG A 20 9.40 29.98 -10.60
N ASP A 21 10.10 30.05 -11.73
CA ASP A 21 11.56 30.07 -11.76
C ASP A 21 12.07 31.39 -11.17
N THR A 22 12.96 31.32 -10.17
CA THR A 22 13.47 32.50 -9.46
C THR A 22 14.45 33.33 -10.28
N LYS A 23 15.08 32.75 -11.30
CA LYS A 23 16.03 33.44 -12.20
C LYS A 23 15.33 34.04 -13.40
N THR A 24 14.36 33.33 -13.96
CA THR A 24 13.69 33.74 -15.20
C THR A 24 12.29 34.32 -14.99
N ASN A 25 11.77 34.29 -13.75
CA ASN A 25 10.40 34.66 -13.37
C ASN A 25 9.31 33.96 -14.22
N LYS A 26 9.68 32.87 -14.91
CA LYS A 26 8.81 32.16 -15.82
C LYS A 26 8.03 31.09 -15.06
N LEU A 27 6.74 30.98 -15.35
CA LEU A 27 5.92 29.87 -14.86
C LEU A 27 6.25 28.63 -15.70
N THR A 28 6.70 27.57 -15.04
CA THR A 28 6.95 26.26 -15.64
C THR A 28 6.00 25.25 -15.03
N ILE A 29 5.41 24.41 -15.88
CA ILE A 29 4.55 23.31 -15.44
C ILE A 29 5.46 22.13 -15.15
N LYS A 30 5.48 21.66 -13.91
CA LYS A 30 6.21 20.45 -13.52
C LYS A 30 5.24 19.39 -13.03
N GLU A 31 5.42 18.18 -13.53
CA GLU A 31 4.70 17.02 -13.02
C GLU A 31 5.39 16.52 -11.75
N ASN A 32 4.66 16.55 -10.64
CA ASN A 32 5.11 15.99 -9.37
C ASN A 32 4.22 14.79 -9.03
N ASN A 33 4.74 13.59 -9.27
CA ASN A 33 4.13 12.36 -8.80
C ASN A 33 4.57 12.08 -7.37
N ILE A 34 4.01 12.81 -6.40
CA ILE A 34 4.24 12.52 -4.98
C ILE A 34 3.35 11.33 -4.62
N LEU A 35 3.92 10.13 -4.68
CA LEU A 35 3.28 8.91 -4.22
C LEU A 35 3.23 8.94 -2.69
N ARG A 36 2.07 9.29 -2.10
CA ARG A 36 1.83 9.06 -0.67
C ARG A 36 1.59 7.57 -0.45
N LEU A 37 2.65 6.79 -0.50
CA LEU A 37 2.58 5.34 -0.35
C LEU A 37 2.37 4.96 1.11
N ARG A 38 1.55 3.93 1.30
CA ARG A 38 1.26 3.33 2.60
C ARG A 38 1.30 1.82 2.45
N ALA A 39 1.63 1.12 3.52
CA ALA A 39 1.56 -0.32 3.59
C ALA A 39 0.43 -0.75 4.53
N CYS A 40 -0.38 -1.73 4.14
CA CYS A 40 -1.37 -2.33 5.02
C CYS A 40 -0.68 -3.03 6.20
N LEU A 41 -1.12 -2.76 7.43
CA LEU A 41 -0.53 -3.36 8.63
C LEU A 41 -0.81 -4.87 8.73
N SER A 42 -1.90 -5.35 8.12
CA SER A 42 -2.26 -6.78 8.11
C SER A 42 -1.50 -7.58 7.05
N CYS A 43 -1.66 -7.23 5.77
CA CYS A 43 -1.11 -8.02 4.66
C CYS A 43 0.17 -7.46 4.03
N ARG A 44 0.62 -6.27 4.44
CA ARG A 44 1.81 -5.57 3.92
C ARG A 44 1.73 -5.09 2.46
N ILE A 45 0.56 -5.15 1.81
CA ILE A 45 0.43 -4.58 0.46
C ILE A 45 0.67 -3.06 0.49
N ILE A 46 1.40 -2.56 -0.50
CA ILE A 46 1.73 -1.14 -0.67
C ILE A 46 0.87 -0.56 -1.78
N LEU A 47 0.08 0.46 -1.45
CA LEU A 47 -0.71 1.24 -2.40
C LEU A 47 -0.59 2.73 -2.04
N SER A 48 -1.06 3.61 -2.90
CA SER A 48 -1.21 5.01 -2.51
C SER A 48 -2.34 5.17 -1.48
N ASP A 49 -2.21 6.19 -0.65
CA ASP A 49 -3.24 6.64 0.28
C ASP A 49 -4.61 6.83 -0.40
N GLN A 50 -4.62 7.29 -1.66
CA GLN A 50 -5.85 7.44 -2.44
C GLN A 50 -6.44 6.08 -2.85
N GLN A 51 -5.61 5.13 -3.29
CA GLN A 51 -6.07 3.80 -3.68
C GLN A 51 -6.69 3.05 -2.50
N PHE A 52 -6.10 3.14 -1.31
CA PHE A 52 -6.71 2.58 -0.10
C PHE A 52 -8.04 3.26 0.24
N TYR A 53 -8.14 4.57 0.04
CA TYR A 53 -9.39 5.29 0.29
C TYR A 53 -10.49 4.95 -0.72
N GLU A 54 -10.18 4.78 -2.00
CA GLU A 54 -11.19 4.53 -3.03
C GLU A 54 -11.59 3.06 -3.12
N GLY A 55 -10.62 2.14 -3.03
CA GLY A 55 -10.82 0.71 -3.29
C GLY A 55 -10.44 -0.20 -2.13
N GLY A 56 -9.99 0.35 -1.01
CA GLY A 56 -9.66 -0.44 0.18
C GLY A 56 -8.41 -1.29 0.00
N CYS A 57 -8.25 -2.26 0.90
CA CYS A 57 -7.18 -3.24 0.80
C CYS A 57 -7.68 -4.48 0.02
N PRO A 58 -7.06 -4.85 -1.12
CA PRO A 58 -7.55 -5.95 -1.95
C PRO A 58 -7.44 -7.33 -1.27
N ASN A 59 -6.58 -7.47 -0.26
CA ASN A 59 -6.43 -8.72 0.50
C ASN A 59 -7.22 -8.73 1.83
N CYS A 60 -7.63 -7.56 2.32
CA CYS A 60 -8.18 -7.39 3.67
C CYS A 60 -9.52 -6.66 3.62
N THR A 61 -10.48 -7.22 2.89
CA THR A 61 -11.84 -6.66 2.74
C THR A 61 -12.56 -6.46 4.07
N HIS A 62 -12.25 -7.27 5.08
CA HIS A 62 -12.80 -7.16 6.43
C HIS A 62 -12.46 -5.83 7.15
N LEU A 63 -11.42 -5.11 6.71
CA LEU A 63 -11.05 -3.83 7.31
C LEU A 63 -12.01 -2.69 6.90
N ALA A 64 -12.75 -2.87 5.79
CA ALA A 64 -13.79 -1.95 5.32
C ALA A 64 -13.38 -0.46 5.43
N MET A 65 -12.24 -0.13 4.81
CA MET A 65 -11.60 1.20 4.88
C MET A 65 -11.96 2.12 3.71
N GLU A 66 -12.75 1.62 2.76
CA GLU A 66 -13.22 2.38 1.60
C GLU A 66 -14.01 3.60 2.07
N TYR A 67 -13.70 4.76 1.49
CA TYR A 67 -14.30 6.05 1.78
C TYR A 67 -14.14 6.54 3.23
N ASP A 68 -13.31 5.88 4.05
CA ASP A 68 -13.05 6.23 5.44
C ASP A 68 -11.54 6.50 5.67
N ARG A 69 -11.18 7.79 5.74
CA ARG A 69 -9.79 8.23 5.96
C ARG A 69 -9.26 7.85 7.34
N GLN A 70 -10.11 7.76 8.36
CA GLN A 70 -9.65 7.42 9.70
C GLN A 70 -9.24 5.94 9.73
N LYS A 71 -10.06 5.06 9.14
CA LYS A 71 -9.72 3.65 8.98
C LYS A 71 -8.50 3.42 8.11
N VAL A 72 -8.35 4.12 6.99
CA VAL A 72 -7.12 4.03 6.18
C VAL A 72 -5.90 4.37 7.03
N ASN A 73 -5.97 5.41 7.86
CA ASN A 73 -4.86 5.80 8.72
C ASN A 73 -4.58 4.81 9.86
N SER A 74 -5.59 4.16 10.44
CA SER A 74 -5.42 3.18 11.53
C SER A 74 -5.00 1.80 11.03
N CYS A 75 -5.38 1.41 9.82
CA CYS A 75 -5.07 0.10 9.24
C CYS A 75 -3.82 0.08 8.35
N THR A 76 -3.19 1.24 8.08
CA THR A 76 -2.03 1.35 7.19
C THR A 76 -0.96 2.30 7.74
N THR A 77 0.30 2.07 7.38
CA THR A 77 1.44 2.87 7.85
C THR A 77 2.25 3.45 6.68
N MET A 78 2.82 4.63 6.87
CA MET A 78 3.85 5.19 5.98
C MET A 78 5.26 4.67 6.32
N SER A 79 5.42 4.06 7.50
CA SER A 79 6.69 3.52 7.99
C SER A 79 6.78 2.04 7.63
N TYR A 80 7.31 1.75 6.45
CA TYR A 80 7.60 0.40 6.00
C TYR A 80 9.01 0.32 5.42
N LYS A 81 9.60 -0.87 5.40
CA LYS A 81 10.94 -1.11 4.88
C LYS A 81 10.89 -2.14 3.76
N GLY A 82 11.68 -1.88 2.73
CA GLY A 82 11.77 -2.73 1.54
C GLY A 82 10.49 -2.76 0.71
N MET A 83 10.63 -3.14 -0.55
CA MET A 83 9.51 -3.33 -1.47
C MET A 83 9.76 -4.60 -2.29
N ILE A 84 8.72 -5.42 -2.41
CA ILE A 84 8.71 -6.68 -3.13
C ILE A 84 7.63 -6.57 -4.20
N SER A 85 8.01 -6.65 -5.46
CA SER A 85 7.05 -6.79 -6.56
C SER A 85 6.68 -8.26 -6.72
N MET A 86 5.47 -8.63 -6.29
CA MET A 86 4.99 -10.00 -6.30
C MET A 86 4.15 -10.28 -7.54
N LEU A 87 4.59 -11.22 -8.39
CA LEU A 87 3.88 -11.61 -9.61
C LEU A 87 3.06 -12.88 -9.43
N LYS A 88 3.65 -13.89 -8.80
CA LYS A 88 3.02 -15.20 -8.56
C LYS A 88 3.22 -15.61 -7.10
N PRO A 89 2.35 -15.16 -6.19
CA PRO A 89 2.50 -15.42 -4.75
C PRO A 89 2.60 -16.90 -4.37
N SER A 90 1.79 -17.76 -5.02
CA SER A 90 1.71 -19.20 -4.74
C SER A 90 3.01 -19.96 -5.04
N GLU A 91 3.72 -19.56 -6.10
CA GLU A 91 4.96 -20.22 -6.54
C GLU A 91 6.21 -19.60 -5.88
N SER A 92 6.11 -18.36 -5.39
CA SER A 92 7.26 -17.54 -4.98
C SER A 92 7.88 -17.98 -3.64
N TRP A 93 9.17 -18.33 -3.68
CA TRP A 93 9.97 -18.51 -2.46
C TRP A 93 10.08 -17.21 -1.65
N VAL A 94 10.16 -16.05 -2.31
CA VAL A 94 10.24 -14.74 -1.63
C VAL A 94 8.98 -14.48 -0.80
N ALA A 95 7.80 -14.88 -1.30
CA ALA A 95 6.55 -14.77 -0.53
C ALA A 95 6.60 -15.62 0.74
N ARG A 96 7.03 -16.88 0.61
CA ARG A 96 7.16 -17.82 1.73
C ARG A 96 8.21 -17.36 2.74
N TYR A 97 9.39 -16.96 2.28
CA TYR A 97 10.50 -16.50 3.13
C TYR A 97 10.11 -15.27 3.96
N ASN A 98 9.37 -14.34 3.36
CA ASN A 98 8.89 -13.15 4.06
C ASN A 98 7.63 -13.41 4.91
N LYS A 99 7.13 -14.66 4.99
CA LYS A 99 5.89 -15.04 5.66
C LYS A 99 4.69 -14.17 5.22
N LEU A 100 4.59 -13.85 3.92
CA LEU A 100 3.41 -13.14 3.41
C LEU A 100 2.15 -14.01 3.60
N PRO A 101 0.97 -13.43 3.82
CA PRO A 101 -0.25 -14.20 3.95
C PRO A 101 -0.51 -15.09 2.73
N ASN A 102 -1.19 -16.20 2.93
CA ASN A 102 -1.63 -17.07 1.83
C ASN A 102 -2.74 -16.36 1.02
N ASN A 103 -2.86 -16.73 -0.26
CA ASN A 103 -3.90 -16.21 -1.17
C ASN A 103 -3.92 -14.68 -1.35
N ILE A 104 -2.74 -14.05 -1.30
CA ILE A 104 -2.60 -12.63 -1.64
C ILE A 104 -2.66 -12.40 -3.16
N VAL A 105 -3.09 -11.21 -3.56
CA VAL A 105 -3.07 -10.78 -4.97
C VAL A 105 -1.66 -10.43 -5.46
N PRO A 106 -1.36 -10.52 -6.76
CA PRO A 106 -0.16 -9.95 -7.34
C PRO A 106 -0.12 -8.43 -7.14
N GLY A 107 1.03 -7.88 -6.73
CA GLY A 107 1.15 -6.46 -6.37
C GLY A 107 2.47 -6.14 -5.66
N CYS A 108 2.59 -4.92 -5.12
CA CYS A 108 3.77 -4.49 -4.36
C CYS A 108 3.55 -4.72 -2.86
N TYR A 109 4.49 -5.35 -2.18
CA TYR A 109 4.43 -5.65 -0.74
C TYR A 109 5.65 -5.09 0.00
N ALA A 110 5.49 -4.70 1.25
CA ALA A 110 6.61 -4.33 2.11
C ALA A 110 7.31 -5.58 2.67
N VAL A 111 8.63 -5.50 2.89
CA VAL A 111 9.37 -6.55 3.62
C VAL A 111 8.92 -6.54 5.09
N SER A 112 8.88 -5.35 5.69
CA SER A 112 8.35 -5.15 7.05
C SER A 112 7.60 -3.83 7.17
N VAL A 113 6.67 -3.79 8.13
CA VAL A 113 5.86 -2.62 8.48
C VAL A 113 6.10 -2.26 9.94
N SER A 114 5.93 -0.99 10.28
CA SER A 114 6.01 -0.51 11.65
C SER A 114 4.75 0.27 11.99
N GLY A 115 4.07 -0.15 13.06
CA GLY A 115 2.82 0.39 13.54
C GLY A 115 1.94 -0.70 14.10
N ASP A 116 1.10 -0.34 15.05
CA ASP A 116 0.15 -1.24 15.69
C ASP A 116 -1.25 -0.94 15.15
N MET A 117 -1.98 -1.99 14.75
CA MET A 117 -3.40 -1.81 14.49
C MET A 117 -4.09 -1.60 15.83
N LEU A 118 -4.82 -0.49 15.95
CA LEU A 118 -5.72 -0.28 17.07
C LEU A 118 -6.87 -1.29 16.91
N SER A 119 -6.78 -2.42 17.58
CA SER A 119 -7.92 -3.32 17.76
C SER A 119 -8.77 -2.77 18.89
N ASP A 120 -10.08 -2.66 18.68
CA ASP A 120 -11.05 -2.32 19.72
C ASP A 120 -11.20 -3.43 20.79
N ASP A 121 -10.41 -4.51 20.70
CA ASP A 121 -10.35 -5.58 21.70
C ASP A 121 -8.99 -5.58 22.43
N GLU A 122 -9.02 -5.20 23.70
CA GLU A 122 -8.02 -5.60 24.69
C GLU A 122 -8.11 -7.12 24.89
N GLY A 123 -7.25 -7.91 24.24
CA GLY A 123 -7.26 -9.35 24.50
C GLY A 123 -6.38 -10.22 23.63
N ASN A 124 -5.15 -10.44 24.08
CA ASN A 124 -4.39 -11.68 23.86
C ASN A 124 -3.91 -12.01 22.43
N TYR A 125 -2.85 -11.33 21.98
CA TYR A 125 -1.98 -11.85 20.92
C TYR A 125 -0.90 -12.75 21.53
N ASN A 126 -1.22 -14.04 21.71
CA ASN A 126 -0.20 -15.07 21.85
C ASN A 126 0.49 -15.25 20.50
N GLY A 127 1.70 -14.72 20.39
CA GLY A 127 2.53 -14.85 19.20
C GLY A 127 2.96 -16.30 18.99
N GLU A 128 2.34 -16.97 18.02
CA GLU A 128 2.89 -18.16 17.37
C GLU A 128 2.65 -18.05 15.86
N TYR A 129 3.74 -17.84 15.11
CA TYR A 129 3.87 -18.15 13.68
C TYR A 129 5.28 -18.68 13.39
#